data_AF-A0A4Q9P1C3-F1
#
_entry.id   AF-A0A4Q9P1C3-F1
#
_cell.length_a   1.000
_cell.length_b   1.000
_cell.length_c   1.000
_cell.angle_alpha   90.00
_cell.angle_beta   90.00
_cell.angle_gamma   90.00
#
_symmetry.space_group_name_H-M   'P 1'
#
loop_
_entity.id
_entity.type
_entity.pdbx_description
1 polymer ?
#
loop_
_entity_poly.entity_id
_entity_poly.type
_entity_poly.pdbx_seq_one_letter_code
_entity_poly.pdbx_strand_id
1 'polypeptide(L)'
;MFAKVSYSSIVFAFVTFFACYLQLVSGAALPAAELQKRDVFTPPVLYPHNGTVWTIGQRHNVTWDVSNPPKQITNKQGLILLRKSGETTPVVLENGFDILLGRIEITVPWVVDGDDYSLVLFGDSGNFSPEFTIQGSGVQF
;
A
#
# COMPACT_ATOMS: atom_id res chain seq x y z
N MET A 1 -76.87 12.89 -23.70
CA MET A 1 -76.67 13.70 -22.47
C MET A 1 -75.95 12.82 -21.46
N PHE A 2 -74.84 13.32 -20.92
CA PHE A 2 -73.71 12.54 -20.40
C PHE A 2 -74.00 11.70 -19.14
N ALA A 3 -73.40 10.49 -19.09
CA ALA A 3 -73.44 9.63 -17.91
C ALA A 3 -72.74 10.31 -16.73
N LYS A 4 -73.45 10.43 -15.60
CA LYS A 4 -72.88 10.90 -14.34
C LYS A 4 -71.94 9.84 -13.79
N VAL A 5 -70.64 10.04 -14.00
CA VAL A 5 -69.61 9.29 -13.27
C VAL A 5 -69.71 9.67 -11.80
N SER A 6 -70.04 8.69 -10.94
CA SER A 6 -70.10 8.87 -9.49
C SER A 6 -68.68 8.93 -8.93
N TYR A 7 -68.32 10.07 -8.35
CA TYR A 7 -67.00 10.32 -7.76
C TYR A 7 -66.63 9.35 -6.63
N SER A 8 -67.58 8.59 -6.09
CA SER A 8 -67.36 7.59 -5.04
C SER A 8 -66.52 6.39 -5.50
N SER A 9 -66.64 5.99 -6.78
CA SER A 9 -65.91 4.84 -7.33
C SER A 9 -64.45 5.15 -7.68
N ILE A 10 -64.08 6.42 -7.80
CA ILE A 10 -62.72 6.85 -8.13
C ILE A 10 -61.86 7.00 -6.86
N VAL A 11 -62.45 7.47 -5.75
CA VAL A 11 -61.71 7.67 -4.50
C VAL A 11 -61.28 6.34 -3.87
N PHE A 12 -62.10 5.28 -3.99
CA PHE A 12 -61.73 3.95 -3.48
C PHE A 12 -60.63 3.25 -4.29
N ALA A 13 -60.47 3.58 -5.58
CA ALA A 13 -59.43 2.98 -6.42
C ALA A 13 -58.04 3.61 -6.21
N PHE A 14 -57.99 4.89 -5.81
CA PHE A 14 -56.72 5.60 -5.59
C PHE A 14 -56.12 5.35 -4.19
N VAL A 15 -56.93 5.07 -3.16
CA VAL A 15 -56.43 4.79 -1.80
C VAL A 15 -55.80 3.40 -1.69
N THR A 16 -56.21 2.43 -2.51
CA THR A 16 -55.63 1.07 -2.50
C THR A 16 -54.38 0.92 -3.37
N PHE A 17 -54.10 1.85 -4.29
CA PHE A 17 -52.88 1.77 -5.12
C PHE A 17 -51.63 2.35 -4.43
N PHE A 18 -51.82 3.19 -3.40
CA PHE A 18 -50.70 3.78 -2.64
C PHE A 18 -50.22 2.90 -1.46
N ALA A 19 -51.00 1.88 -1.09
CA ALA A 19 -50.68 1.01 0.06
C ALA A 19 -49.89 -0.26 -0.29
N CYS A 20 -49.73 -0.61 -1.58
CA CYS A 20 -49.09 -1.88 -1.99
C CYS A 20 -47.65 -1.75 -2.52
N TYR A 21 -47.01 -0.57 -2.49
CA TYR A 21 -45.62 -0.42 -2.97
C TYR A 21 -44.54 -0.42 -1.87
N LEU A 22 -44.91 -0.77 -0.64
CA LEU A 22 -44.00 -0.76 0.53
C LEU A 22 -43.57 -2.15 1.00
N GLN A 23 -43.82 -3.20 0.22
CA GLN A 23 -43.45 -4.56 0.60
C GLN A 23 -42.83 -5.32 -0.57
N LEU A 24 -41.58 -5.02 -0.90
CA LEU A 24 -40.54 -6.03 -1.16
C LEU A 24 -39.19 -5.33 -1.41
N VAL A 25 -38.58 -4.80 -0.36
CA VAL A 25 -37.10 -4.75 -0.32
C VAL A 25 -36.69 -5.74 0.76
N SER A 26 -36.86 -7.03 0.44
CA SER A 26 -36.07 -8.05 1.11
C SER A 26 -34.64 -7.78 0.65
N GLY A 27 -33.91 -7.01 1.44
CA GLY A 27 -32.47 -6.88 1.30
C GLY A 27 -31.91 -8.29 1.42
N ALA A 28 -31.65 -8.93 0.28
CA ALA A 28 -30.77 -10.08 0.26
C ALA A 28 -29.45 -9.56 0.80
N ALA A 29 -29.18 -9.85 2.07
CA ALA A 29 -27.84 -9.74 2.60
C ALA A 29 -27.02 -10.70 1.75
N LEU A 30 -26.32 -10.16 0.74
CA LEU A 30 -25.23 -10.88 0.11
C LEU A 30 -24.37 -11.39 1.27
N PRO A 31 -23.93 -12.65 1.27
CA PRO A 31 -22.94 -13.08 2.24
C PRO A 31 -21.81 -12.05 2.12
N ALA A 32 -21.58 -11.29 3.18
CA ALA A 32 -20.45 -10.39 3.24
C ALA A 32 -19.25 -11.28 2.94
N ALA A 33 -18.63 -11.10 1.77
CA ALA A 33 -17.38 -11.78 1.46
C ALA A 33 -16.50 -11.53 2.67
N GLU A 34 -16.13 -12.62 3.35
CA GLU A 34 -15.38 -12.56 4.59
C GLU A 34 -14.18 -11.65 4.30
N LEU A 35 -14.18 -10.44 4.87
CA LEU A 35 -13.09 -9.49 4.69
C LEU A 35 -11.91 -10.11 5.44
N GLN A 36 -11.18 -11.00 4.77
CA GLN A 36 -9.96 -11.55 5.32
C GLN A 36 -9.07 -10.37 5.64
N LYS A 37 -8.72 -10.26 6.91
CA LYS A 37 -7.83 -9.23 7.42
C LYS A 37 -6.53 -9.36 6.64
N ARG A 38 -6.32 -8.44 5.71
CA ARG A 38 -5.07 -8.35 4.96
C ARG A 38 -4.06 -7.78 5.94
N ASP A 39 -3.03 -8.55 6.26
CA ASP A 39 -2.04 -8.14 7.24
C ASP A 39 -0.97 -7.27 6.56
N VAL A 40 -0.47 -6.30 7.33
CA VAL A 40 0.62 -5.42 6.92
C VAL A 40 1.93 -6.21 6.93
N PHE A 41 2.63 -6.28 5.80
CA PHE A 41 3.93 -6.90 5.64
C PHE A 41 5.08 -5.87 5.72
N THR A 42 5.73 -5.83 6.88
CA THR A 42 6.87 -4.95 7.17
C THR A 42 8.15 -5.78 7.39
N PRO A 43 8.78 -6.32 6.34
CA PRO A 43 9.92 -7.23 6.51
C PRO A 43 11.17 -6.51 7.04
N PRO A 44 11.85 -7.06 8.07
CA PRO A 44 13.15 -6.60 8.55
C PRO A 44 14.17 -6.44 7.42
N VAL A 45 14.75 -5.24 7.24
CA VAL A 45 15.91 -5.07 6.35
C VAL A 45 17.14 -5.67 7.03
N LEU A 46 17.81 -6.58 6.33
CA LEU A 46 19.00 -7.30 6.82
C LEU A 46 20.31 -6.70 6.31
N TYR A 47 20.28 -6.08 5.12
CA TYR A 47 21.41 -5.36 4.55
C TYR A 47 20.90 -4.18 3.71
N PRO A 48 21.51 -2.98 3.80
CA PRO A 48 22.72 -2.66 4.56
C PRO A 48 22.50 -2.64 6.08
N HIS A 49 23.58 -2.84 6.82
CA HIS A 49 23.62 -2.76 8.30
C HIS A 49 24.69 -1.78 8.77
N ASN A 50 24.73 -1.49 10.08
CA ASN A 50 25.73 -0.61 10.66
C ASN A 50 27.16 -1.03 10.28
N GLY A 51 28.00 -0.07 9.90
CA GLY A 51 29.36 -0.28 9.40
C GLY A 51 29.46 -0.65 7.92
N THR A 52 28.34 -0.78 7.20
CA THR A 52 28.34 -0.95 5.75
C THR A 52 28.81 0.33 5.08
N VAL A 53 29.67 0.20 4.06
CA VAL A 53 30.11 1.31 3.21
C VAL A 53 29.76 1.00 1.77
N TRP A 54 29.03 1.91 1.13
CA TRP A 54 28.68 1.87 -0.29
C TRP A 54 29.45 2.94 -1.04
N THR A 55 30.06 2.55 -2.17
CA THR A 55 30.71 3.51 -3.06
C THR A 55 29.78 3.84 -4.21
N ILE A 56 29.65 5.13 -4.53
CA ILE A 56 28.77 5.61 -5.60
C ILE A 56 29.03 4.89 -6.92
N GLY A 57 27.95 4.53 -7.63
CA GLY A 57 28.00 3.80 -8.90
C GLY A 57 28.24 2.30 -8.79
N GLN A 58 28.64 1.78 -7.61
CA GLN A 58 28.70 0.35 -7.39
C GLN A 58 27.31 -0.25 -7.26
N ARG A 59 27.22 -1.57 -7.45
CA ARG A 59 25.99 -2.33 -7.23
C ARG A 59 26.06 -3.10 -5.93
N HIS A 60 24.96 -3.08 -5.19
CA HIS A 60 24.81 -3.80 -3.94
C HIS A 60 23.45 -4.50 -3.90
N ASN A 61 23.39 -5.68 -3.27
CA ASN A 61 22.10 -6.27 -2.92
C ASN A 61 21.55 -5.53 -1.71
N VAL A 62 20.31 -5.08 -1.78
CA VAL A 62 19.50 -4.82 -0.58
C VAL A 62 18.80 -6.12 -0.23
N THR A 63 18.80 -6.51 1.05
CA THR A 63 18.19 -7.79 1.48
C THR A 63 17.28 -7.59 2.68
N TRP A 64 16.21 -8.36 2.74
CA TRP A 64 15.23 -8.32 3.83
C TRP A 64 14.68 -9.71 4.13
N ASP A 65 14.14 -9.87 5.33
CA ASP A 65 13.62 -11.16 5.80
C ASP A 65 12.23 -11.44 5.23
N VAL A 66 12.12 -12.55 4.51
CA VAL A 66 10.88 -13.08 3.93
C VAL A 66 10.54 -14.48 4.47
N SER A 67 11.10 -14.87 5.62
CA SER A 67 10.93 -16.20 6.21
C SER A 67 9.52 -16.44 6.77
N ASN A 68 8.82 -15.38 7.17
CA ASN A 68 7.49 -15.48 7.79
C ASN A 68 6.49 -14.42 7.25
N PRO A 69 6.17 -14.42 5.94
CA PRO A 69 5.23 -13.49 5.37
C PRO A 69 3.79 -13.84 5.79
N PRO A 70 2.89 -12.85 5.95
CA PRO A 70 1.49 -13.13 6.22
C PRO A 70 0.86 -13.87 5.03
N LYS A 71 -0.17 -14.68 5.32
CA LYS A 71 -0.86 -15.51 4.31
C LYS A 71 -1.48 -14.68 3.19
N GLN A 72 -1.85 -13.44 3.48
CA GLN A 72 -2.37 -12.48 2.52
C GLN A 72 -1.67 -11.14 2.70
N ILE A 73 -1.06 -10.66 1.61
CA ILE A 73 -0.38 -9.37 1.54
C ILE A 73 -1.26 -8.45 0.69
N THR A 74 -1.59 -7.26 1.21
CA THR A 74 -2.42 -6.27 0.49
C THR A 74 -1.69 -5.72 -0.73
N ASN A 75 -0.42 -5.34 -0.56
CA ASN A 75 0.42 -4.80 -1.60
C ASN A 75 1.77 -5.53 -1.65
N LYS A 76 2.03 -6.20 -2.76
CA LYS A 76 3.30 -6.88 -3.00
C LYS A 76 4.31 -6.03 -3.75
N GLN A 77 3.92 -4.85 -4.25
CA GLN A 77 4.82 -3.98 -4.99
C GLN A 77 5.76 -3.27 -4.01
N GLY A 78 7.04 -3.61 -4.13
CA GLY A 78 8.12 -3.05 -3.37
C GLY A 78 8.59 -1.70 -3.89
N LEU A 79 9.06 -0.84 -2.98
CA LEU A 79 9.75 0.41 -3.28
C LEU A 79 10.87 0.61 -2.26
N ILE A 80 12.06 0.99 -2.72
CA ILE A 80 13.19 1.36 -1.87
C ILE A 80 13.50 2.83 -2.11
N LEU A 81 13.42 3.64 -1.05
CA LEU A 81 13.91 5.02 -1.05
C LEU A 81 15.14 5.14 -0.16
N LEU A 82 16.03 6.06 -0.54
CA LEU A 82 17.14 6.47 0.31
C LEU A 82 16.64 7.47 1.37
N ARG A 83 17.18 7.35 2.57
CA ARG A 83 17.00 8.28 3.69
C ARG A 83 18.34 8.88 4.08
N LYS A 84 18.31 10.08 4.65
CA LYS A 84 19.49 10.77 5.20
C LYS A 84 19.09 11.53 6.46
N SER A 85 19.94 11.47 7.49
CA SER A 85 19.71 12.15 8.78
C SER A 85 18.34 11.83 9.39
N GLY A 86 17.85 10.59 9.23
CA GLY A 86 16.53 10.17 9.71
C GLY A 86 15.34 10.58 8.84
N GLU A 87 15.54 11.32 7.74
CA GLU A 87 14.46 11.77 6.86
C GLU A 87 14.43 11.01 5.53
N THR A 88 13.22 10.75 5.02
CA THR A 88 13.05 10.10 3.71
C THR A 88 13.26 11.09 2.59
N THR A 89 14.18 10.78 1.69
CA THR A 89 14.49 11.61 0.52
C THR A 89 13.64 11.19 -0.69
N PRO A 90 13.52 12.01 -1.74
CA PRO A 90 12.86 11.61 -2.98
C PRO A 90 13.70 10.67 -3.87
N VAL A 91 14.89 10.23 -3.42
CA VAL A 91 15.78 9.36 -4.21
C VAL A 91 15.25 7.93 -4.19
N VAL A 92 14.72 7.50 -5.33
CA VAL A 92 14.28 6.12 -5.58
C VAL A 92 15.48 5.26 -5.94
N LEU A 93 15.70 4.17 -5.21
CA LEU A 93 16.74 3.19 -5.52
C LEU A 93 16.20 2.06 -6.40
N GLU A 94 14.98 1.61 -6.14
CA GLU A 94 14.30 0.57 -6.92
C GLU A 94 12.79 0.56 -6.65
N ASN A 95 11.98 0.15 -7.63
CA ASN A 95 10.53 0.08 -7.49
C ASN A 95 9.90 -1.06 -8.31
N GLY A 96 8.64 -1.39 -8.00
CA GLY A 96 7.82 -2.28 -8.82
C GLY A 96 8.22 -3.76 -8.75
N PHE A 97 9.06 -4.14 -7.78
CA PHE A 97 9.47 -5.52 -7.55
C PHE A 97 8.51 -6.25 -6.60
N ASP A 98 8.55 -7.59 -6.57
CA ASP A 98 7.80 -8.36 -5.56
C ASP A 98 8.54 -8.32 -4.22
N ILE A 99 7.89 -7.81 -3.17
CA ILE A 99 8.41 -7.74 -1.81
C ILE A 99 8.77 -9.12 -1.23
N LEU A 100 8.34 -10.23 -1.84
CA LEU A 100 8.70 -11.58 -1.42
C LEU A 100 10.04 -12.08 -2.01
N LEU A 101 10.73 -11.29 -2.84
CA LEU A 101 12.04 -11.69 -3.38
C LEU A 101 13.13 -11.85 -2.31
N GLY A 102 13.02 -11.13 -1.19
CA GLY A 102 14.01 -11.12 -0.10
C GLY A 102 15.31 -10.41 -0.44
N ARG A 103 15.51 -10.04 -1.71
CA ARG A 103 16.66 -9.27 -2.17
C ARG A 103 16.40 -8.60 -3.52
N ILE A 104 17.07 -7.48 -3.75
CA ILE A 104 17.19 -6.86 -5.07
C ILE A 104 18.54 -6.16 -5.19
N GLU A 105 19.13 -6.17 -6.38
CA GLU A 105 20.37 -5.45 -6.65
C GLU A 105 20.04 -4.01 -7.07
N ILE A 106 20.68 -3.03 -6.45
CA ILE A 106 20.52 -1.60 -6.76
C ILE A 106 21.85 -1.00 -7.17
N THR A 107 21.82 0.15 -7.84
CA THR A 107 23.02 0.97 -8.10
C THR A 107 23.05 2.13 -7.11
N VAL A 108 24.20 2.33 -6.46
CA VAL A 108 24.38 3.41 -5.47
C VAL A 108 24.27 4.76 -6.18
N PRO A 109 23.33 5.63 -5.77
CA PRO A 109 23.08 6.89 -6.45
C PRO A 109 24.18 7.91 -6.15
N TRP A 110 24.27 8.94 -6.99
CA TRP A 110 25.16 10.07 -6.72
C TRP A 110 24.56 10.97 -5.64
N VAL A 111 25.15 10.94 -4.44
CA VAL A 111 24.78 11.74 -3.27
C VAL A 111 26.05 12.26 -2.60
N VAL A 112 25.93 13.20 -1.65
CA VAL A 112 27.09 13.62 -0.85
C VAL A 112 27.62 12.48 0.01
N ASP A 113 28.90 12.56 0.36
CA ASP A 113 29.49 11.60 1.28
C ASP A 113 28.90 11.78 2.69
N GLY A 114 28.68 10.69 3.41
CA GLY A 114 28.12 10.73 4.77
C GLY A 114 27.86 9.33 5.33
N ASP A 115 27.70 9.25 6.66
CA ASP A 115 27.50 8.02 7.43
C ASP A 115 26.09 7.86 8.04
N ASP A 116 25.21 8.83 7.76
CA ASP A 116 23.85 8.95 8.27
C ASP A 116 22.79 8.54 7.23
N TYR A 117 23.15 7.66 6.30
CA TYR A 117 22.22 7.12 5.31
C TYR A 117 21.49 5.91 5.86
N SER A 118 20.20 5.79 5.57
CA SER A 118 19.44 4.55 5.78
C SER A 118 18.52 4.30 4.58
N LEU A 119 17.91 3.12 4.52
CA LEU A 119 16.89 2.81 3.53
C LEU A 119 15.52 2.82 4.19
N VAL A 120 14.49 3.11 3.41
CA VAL A 120 13.13 2.62 3.68
C VAL A 120 12.74 1.64 2.59
N LEU A 121 12.31 0.46 3.02
CA LEU A 121 11.70 -0.56 2.19
C LEU A 121 10.19 -0.51 2.40
N PHE A 122 9.45 -0.15 1.35
CA PHE A 122 7.99 -0.14 1.32
C PHE A 122 7.45 -1.41 0.67
N GLY A 123 6.42 -1.99 1.27
CA GLY A 123 5.44 -2.85 0.60
C GLY A 123 4.04 -2.26 0.80
N ASP A 124 3.36 -2.67 1.88
CA ASP A 124 2.16 -2.01 2.40
C ASP A 124 2.47 -1.02 3.55
N SER A 125 3.59 -1.20 4.23
CA SER A 125 4.19 -0.26 5.20
C SER A 125 5.69 -0.12 4.94
N GLY A 126 6.32 0.88 5.56
CA GLY A 126 7.76 1.13 5.45
C GLY A 126 8.54 0.47 6.58
N ASN A 127 9.67 -0.16 6.26
CA ASN A 127 10.65 -0.58 7.25
C ASN A 127 12.02 0.05 7.00
N PHE A 128 12.71 0.43 8.08
CA PHE A 128 13.98 1.11 7.98
C PHE A 128 15.16 0.17 8.18
N SER A 129 16.22 0.37 7.38
CA SER A 129 17.52 -0.24 7.69
C SER A 129 18.22 0.51 8.83
N PRO A 130 19.23 -0.10 9.46
CA PRO A 130 20.24 0.65 10.19
C PRO A 130 20.93 1.70 9.32
N GLU A 131 21.61 2.65 9.96
CA GLU A 131 22.44 3.64 9.27
C GLU A 131 23.70 3.01 8.67
N PHE A 132 24.17 3.56 7.56
CA PHE A 132 25.34 3.13 6.81
C PHE A 132 25.99 4.31 6.07
N THR A 133 27.19 4.09 5.55
CA THR A 133 27.97 5.11 4.85
C THR A 133 27.82 5.02 3.34
N ILE A 134 27.63 6.17 2.68
CA ILE A 134 27.83 6.33 1.25
C ILE A 134 29.01 7.29 1.03
N GLN A 135 29.91 6.92 0.11
CA GLN A 135 31.10 7.71 -0.20
C GLN A 135 31.45 7.67 -1.70
N GLY A 136 32.38 8.53 -2.11
CA GLY A 136 32.97 8.55 -3.45
C GLY A 136 32.49 9.70 -4.33
N SER A 137 31.67 10.62 -3.79
CA SER A 137 31.29 11.85 -4.50
C SER A 137 32.38 12.92 -4.41
N GLY A 138 33.18 12.90 -3.34
CA GLY A 138 34.13 13.96 -3.01
C GLY A 138 33.47 15.25 -2.48
N VAL A 139 32.17 15.22 -2.18
CA VAL A 139 31.40 16.34 -1.63
C VAL A 139 30.95 16.00 -0.21
N GLN A 140 31.27 16.86 0.75
CA GLN A 140 30.89 16.72 2.18
C GLN A 140 30.21 18.02 2.64
N PHE A 141 29.31 17.92 3.63
CA PHE A 141 28.63 19.06 4.27
C PHE A 141 28.83 19.04 5.78
#